data_AF-A0AAV0PXR9-F1
#
_entry.id   AF-A0AAV0PXR9-F1
#
_cell.length_a   1.000
_cell.length_b   1.000
_cell.length_c   1.000
_cell.angle_alpha   90.00
_cell.angle_beta   90.00
_cell.angle_gamma   90.00
#
_symmetry.space_group_name_H-M   'P 1'
#
loop_
_entity.id
_entity.type
_entity.pdbx_description
1 polymer ?
#
loop_
_entity_poly.entity_id
_entity_poly.type
_entity_poly.pdbx_seq_one_letter_code
_entity_poly.pdbx_strand_id
1 'polypeptide(L)'
;MGSRRSFLRSWSSPLSLFVVVVALAASSADGFKAPRVPCYFIFGDSLYDSGNNNNLNTSVKVNYSPYGIDFPAGPTGRFSNGRTAADIIGETLGFKDFIPPFASNPDDRQILVGVNYASGSAGILVESGKQGGDNVDLNKQLRNHKVTVSRIVKKLGSKKAAFEHLGQCLYICNMGNNDYINNYILPQSTAIRSQYNPAQFAALLIARYSAQINRMYELGARKVALAGISNIGCTPSLIATVGTNGAPCVTSVNQLVAPFNIGLKSLISQLKSAHPDAKFGYLDTIRAGILASQGNRLIRS
;
A
#
# COMPACT_ATOMS: atom_id res chain seq x y z
N MET A 1 53.95 39.01 62.27
CA MET A 1 52.91 39.39 61.29
C MET A 1 53.23 38.78 59.93
N GLY A 2 52.28 38.10 59.28
CA GLY A 2 52.36 37.64 57.88
C GLY A 2 52.81 36.17 57.70
N SER A 3 51.93 35.18 57.89
CA SER A 3 51.07 34.55 56.87
C SER A 3 51.82 33.81 55.74
N ARG A 4 52.05 32.49 55.94
CA ARG A 4 52.35 31.54 54.85
C ARG A 4 51.01 31.06 54.28
N ARG A 5 50.72 31.39 53.02
CA ARG A 5 49.58 30.83 52.27
C ARG A 5 49.91 29.40 51.84
N SER A 6 49.13 28.42 52.29
CA SER A 6 49.13 27.07 51.74
C SER A 6 48.29 27.05 50.46
N PHE A 7 48.88 26.53 49.37
CA PHE A 7 48.16 26.22 48.14
C PHE A 7 47.66 24.78 48.26
N LEU A 8 46.37 24.59 48.54
CA LEU A 8 45.71 23.30 48.39
C LEU A 8 45.44 23.07 46.90
N ARG A 9 46.17 22.12 46.28
CA ARG A 9 45.84 21.58 44.97
C ARG A 9 44.61 20.69 45.12
N SER A 10 43.46 21.18 44.67
CA SER A 10 42.25 20.39 44.43
C SER A 10 42.55 19.33 43.37
N TRP A 11 42.53 18.06 43.76
CA TRP A 11 42.48 16.94 42.82
C TRP A 11 41.01 16.75 42.42
N SER A 12 40.63 17.25 41.25
CA SER A 12 39.35 16.93 40.63
C SER A 12 39.37 15.46 40.19
N SER A 13 38.64 14.61 40.93
CA SER A 13 38.52 13.17 40.66
C SER A 13 38.05 12.88 39.22
N PRO A 14 38.70 11.94 38.49
CA PRO A 14 38.30 11.56 37.12
C PRO A 14 36.97 10.81 37.05
N LEU A 15 36.36 10.43 38.19
CA LEU A 15 35.07 9.74 38.23
C LEU A 15 33.91 10.60 37.70
N SER A 16 33.93 11.92 37.90
CA SER A 16 32.82 12.78 37.46
C SER A 16 32.73 12.93 35.94
N LEU A 17 33.86 12.79 35.23
CA LEU A 17 33.85 12.84 33.76
C LEU A 17 33.31 11.53 33.15
N PHE A 18 33.58 10.37 33.78
CA PHE A 18 33.11 9.07 33.31
C PHE A 18 31.59 8.90 33.44
N VAL A 19 30.98 9.43 34.51
CA VAL A 19 29.52 9.38 34.71
C VAL A 19 28.78 10.26 33.69
N VAL A 20 29.35 11.41 33.31
CA VAL A 20 28.75 12.30 32.30
C VAL A 20 28.86 11.69 30.88
N VAL A 21 29.95 11.00 30.56
CA VAL A 21 30.10 10.33 29.25
C VAL A 21 29.17 9.11 29.12
N VAL A 22 28.93 8.35 30.20
CA VAL A 22 27.95 7.24 30.20
C VAL A 22 26.50 7.76 30.14
N ALA A 23 26.20 8.89 30.80
CA ALA A 23 24.88 9.53 30.72
C ALA A 23 24.59 10.14 29.34
N LEU A 24 25.62 10.68 28.66
CA LEU A 24 25.48 11.19 27.29
C LEU A 24 25.46 10.07 26.23
N ALA A 25 26.13 8.94 26.47
CA ALA A 25 26.01 7.75 25.61
C ALA A 25 24.64 7.06 25.74
N ALA A 26 23.96 7.17 26.90
CA ALA A 26 22.60 6.71 27.08
C ALA A 26 21.52 7.61 26.44
N SER A 27 21.91 8.78 25.92
CA SER A 27 21.00 9.75 25.30
C SER A 27 20.96 9.66 23.77
N SER A 28 21.67 8.69 23.18
CA SER A 28 21.70 8.45 21.73
C SER A 28 21.10 7.09 21.35
N ALA A 29 20.15 6.59 22.14
CA ALA A 29 19.18 5.65 21.60
C ALA A 29 18.15 6.50 20.86
N ASP A 30 18.29 6.62 19.54
CA ASP A 30 17.16 6.99 18.69
C ASP A 30 15.96 6.18 19.19
N GLY A 31 15.01 6.87 19.82
CA GLY A 31 13.85 6.25 20.43
C GLY A 31 12.97 5.67 19.34
N PHE A 32 13.33 4.49 18.83
CA PHE A 32 12.56 3.77 17.84
C PHE A 32 11.22 3.40 18.48
N LYS A 33 10.21 4.23 18.22
CA LYS A 33 8.83 3.90 18.56
C LYS A 33 8.48 2.63 17.79
N ALA A 34 7.95 1.64 18.50
CA ALA A 34 7.43 0.43 17.89
C ALA A 34 6.38 0.79 16.82
N PRO A 35 6.24 -0.02 15.75
CA PRO A 35 5.21 0.22 14.74
C PRO A 35 3.82 0.36 15.37
N ARG A 36 2.98 1.24 14.83
CA ARG A 36 1.62 1.51 15.34
C ARG A 36 0.67 0.31 15.22
N VAL A 37 1.03 -0.65 14.37
CA VAL A 37 0.37 -1.95 14.21
C VAL A 37 1.46 -3.02 14.10
N PRO A 38 1.24 -4.25 14.60
CA PRO A 38 2.27 -5.29 14.58
C PRO A 38 2.60 -5.79 13.17
N CYS A 39 1.69 -5.57 12.22
CA CYS A 39 1.81 -6.11 10.87
C CYS A 39 0.99 -5.34 9.84
N TYR A 40 1.42 -5.44 8.58
CA TYR A 40 0.90 -4.67 7.46
C TYR A 40 0.88 -5.47 6.15
N PHE A 41 -0.32 -5.76 5.65
CA PHE A 41 -0.53 -6.50 4.40
C PHE A 41 -1.08 -5.59 3.30
N ILE A 42 -0.51 -5.69 2.10
CA ILE A 42 -0.78 -4.76 1.00
C ILE A 42 -1.37 -5.53 -0.17
N PHE A 43 -2.54 -5.11 -0.64
CA PHE A 43 -3.21 -5.59 -1.83
C PHE A 43 -3.37 -4.42 -2.80
N GLY A 44 -3.20 -4.65 -4.09
CA GLY A 44 -3.17 -3.52 -4.99
C GLY A 44 -2.85 -3.80 -6.44
N ASP A 45 -2.88 -2.73 -7.21
CA ASP A 45 -2.33 -2.66 -8.55
C ASP A 45 -0.89 -2.11 -8.54
N SER A 46 -0.42 -1.60 -9.69
CA SER A 46 0.89 -0.97 -9.86
C SER A 46 1.18 0.16 -8.87
N LEU A 47 0.15 0.83 -8.34
CA LEU A 47 0.35 1.93 -7.40
C LEU A 47 0.97 1.46 -6.07
N TYR A 48 0.83 0.18 -5.73
CA TYR A 48 1.38 -0.45 -4.53
C TYR A 48 2.36 -1.60 -4.81
N ASP A 49 2.58 -2.00 -6.07
CA ASP A 49 3.50 -3.09 -6.42
C ASP A 49 4.95 -2.75 -6.05
N SER A 50 5.66 -3.74 -5.50
CA SER A 50 7.07 -3.64 -5.10
C SER A 50 7.97 -4.68 -5.78
N GLY A 51 7.43 -5.45 -6.73
CA GLY A 51 8.19 -6.43 -7.51
C GLY A 51 7.45 -7.74 -7.80
N ASN A 52 6.13 -7.85 -7.56
CA ASN A 52 5.39 -9.08 -7.84
C ASN A 52 5.28 -9.38 -9.34
N ASN A 53 5.40 -8.37 -10.19
CA ASN A 53 5.38 -8.56 -11.64
C ASN A 53 6.71 -9.06 -12.23
N ASN A 54 7.83 -8.98 -11.50
CA ASN A 54 9.18 -9.18 -12.06
C ASN A 54 9.37 -10.54 -12.75
N ASN A 55 8.75 -11.60 -12.20
CA ASN A 55 8.91 -12.98 -12.67
C ASN A 55 7.73 -13.49 -13.51
N LEU A 56 6.72 -12.65 -13.79
CA LEU A 56 5.56 -13.04 -14.60
C LEU A 56 5.86 -12.99 -16.10
N ASN A 57 5.12 -13.71 -16.95
CA ASN A 57 5.23 -13.52 -18.40
C ASN A 57 4.37 -12.32 -18.83
N THR A 58 4.92 -11.11 -18.70
CA THR A 58 4.18 -9.86 -18.89
C THR A 58 5.08 -8.73 -19.36
N SER A 59 4.52 -7.84 -20.17
CA SER A 59 5.13 -6.56 -20.55
C SER A 59 4.99 -5.50 -19.45
N VAL A 60 4.10 -5.72 -18.47
CA VAL A 60 3.84 -4.80 -17.36
C VAL A 60 4.86 -5.03 -16.24
N LYS A 61 6.11 -4.67 -16.50
CA LYS A 61 7.21 -4.71 -15.52
C LYS A 61 8.00 -3.42 -15.58
N VAL A 62 8.60 -3.06 -14.46
CA VAL A 62 9.34 -1.81 -14.26
C VAL A 62 10.58 -2.03 -13.39
N ASN A 63 11.17 -3.22 -13.46
CA ASN A 63 12.43 -3.58 -12.80
C ASN A 63 13.65 -3.25 -13.68
N TYR A 64 13.63 -2.06 -14.31
CA TYR A 64 14.70 -1.51 -15.13
C TYR A 64 14.73 0.03 -15.04
N SER A 65 15.86 0.65 -15.37
CA SER A 65 16.02 2.11 -15.40
C SER A 65 15.09 2.77 -16.44
N PRO A 66 14.43 3.92 -16.18
CA PRO A 66 14.68 4.85 -15.07
C PRO A 66 13.86 4.60 -13.80
N TYR A 67 13.06 3.54 -13.73
CA TYR A 67 12.31 3.22 -12.52
C TYR A 67 13.25 2.93 -11.35
N GLY A 68 12.85 3.32 -10.14
CA GLY A 68 13.70 3.12 -8.95
C GLY A 68 14.96 3.98 -8.88
N ILE A 69 15.14 4.99 -9.75
CA ILE A 69 16.33 5.88 -9.72
C ILE A 69 16.52 6.61 -8.38
N ASP A 70 15.43 6.93 -7.69
CA ASP A 70 15.41 7.56 -6.36
C ASP A 70 15.24 6.53 -5.22
N PHE A 71 15.16 5.23 -5.54
CA PHE A 71 15.01 4.16 -4.56
C PHE A 71 16.38 3.60 -4.19
N PRO A 72 16.73 3.43 -2.89
CA PRO A 72 18.07 3.00 -2.49
C PRO A 72 18.54 1.66 -3.08
N ALA A 73 17.60 0.74 -3.35
CA ALA A 73 17.89 -0.56 -3.97
C ALA A 73 17.78 -0.57 -5.51
N GLY A 74 17.58 0.60 -6.13
CA GLY A 74 17.37 0.73 -7.58
C GLY A 74 16.03 0.17 -8.06
N PRO A 75 15.95 -0.34 -9.30
CA PRO A 75 14.70 -0.75 -9.94
C PRO A 75 14.16 -2.08 -9.38
N THR A 76 13.38 -2.03 -8.29
CA THR A 76 12.82 -3.24 -7.67
C THR A 76 11.52 -3.74 -8.32
N GLY A 77 10.94 -2.99 -9.25
CA GLY A 77 9.58 -3.24 -9.78
C GLY A 77 8.49 -2.35 -9.16
N ARG A 78 8.87 -1.29 -8.45
CA ARG A 78 7.95 -0.20 -8.06
C ARG A 78 7.67 0.68 -9.29
N PHE A 79 6.41 0.97 -9.58
CA PHE A 79 5.99 1.81 -10.71
C PHE A 79 6.17 3.31 -10.41
N SER A 80 7.37 3.68 -9.99
CA SER A 80 7.78 5.01 -9.57
C SER A 80 9.30 5.14 -9.68
N ASN A 81 9.82 6.36 -9.56
CA ASN A 81 11.25 6.58 -9.37
C ASN A 81 11.72 6.09 -8.00
N GLY A 82 10.83 6.02 -7.01
CA GLY A 82 11.19 5.76 -5.62
C GLY A 82 10.16 4.90 -4.91
N ARG A 83 9.75 5.39 -3.74
CA ARG A 83 8.74 4.76 -2.88
C ARG A 83 7.36 4.82 -3.53
N THR A 84 6.55 3.79 -3.27
CA THR A 84 5.10 3.78 -3.53
C THR A 84 4.35 4.41 -2.37
N ALA A 85 3.04 4.67 -2.53
CA ALA A 85 2.23 5.15 -1.42
C ALA A 85 2.13 4.11 -0.28
N ALA A 86 2.19 2.81 -0.60
CA ALA A 86 2.20 1.75 0.41
C ALA A 86 3.50 1.77 1.24
N ASP A 87 4.64 2.07 0.62
CA ASP A 87 5.92 2.23 1.33
C ASP A 87 5.86 3.41 2.30
N ILE A 88 5.35 4.56 1.85
CA ILE A 88 5.20 5.76 2.67
C ILE A 88 4.26 5.52 3.86
N ILE A 89 3.17 4.76 3.65
CA ILE A 89 2.28 4.33 4.74
C ILE A 89 3.04 3.45 5.73
N GLY A 90 3.82 2.48 5.25
CA GLY A 90 4.64 1.60 6.10
C GLY A 90 5.63 2.39 6.97
N GLU A 91 6.35 3.34 6.38
CA GLU A 91 7.26 4.24 7.12
C GLU A 91 6.52 5.08 8.16
N THR A 92 5.36 5.64 7.79
CA THR A 92 4.52 6.45 8.68
C THR A 92 3.97 5.63 9.86
N LEU A 93 3.74 4.33 9.65
CA LEU A 93 3.36 3.38 10.69
C LEU A 93 4.53 2.98 11.59
N GLY A 94 5.78 3.29 11.20
CA GLY A 94 7.00 3.02 11.98
C GLY A 94 7.69 1.69 11.63
N PHE A 95 7.35 1.06 10.50
CA PHE A 95 8.10 -0.11 10.03
C PHE A 95 9.51 0.30 9.60
N LYS A 96 10.53 -0.44 10.05
CA LYS A 96 11.93 -0.18 9.71
C LYS A 96 12.27 -0.58 8.28
N ASP A 97 11.75 -1.74 7.87
CA ASP A 97 11.98 -2.31 6.55
C ASP A 97 10.73 -2.19 5.69
N PHE A 98 10.92 -2.08 4.37
CA PHE A 98 9.81 -2.16 3.43
C PHE A 98 9.18 -3.56 3.44
N ILE A 99 7.85 -3.60 3.32
CA ILE A 99 7.10 -4.86 3.25
C ILE A 99 7.48 -5.60 1.95
N PRO A 100 7.99 -6.84 2.02
CA PRO A 100 8.48 -7.55 0.84
C PRO A 100 7.35 -8.00 -0.08
N PRO A 101 7.57 -8.07 -1.41
CA PRO A 101 6.62 -8.67 -2.33
C PRO A 101 6.51 -10.18 -2.09
N PHE A 102 5.33 -10.75 -2.28
CA PHE A 102 5.12 -12.20 -2.17
C PHE A 102 6.06 -12.98 -3.11
N ALA A 103 6.33 -12.45 -4.30
CA ALA A 103 7.23 -13.07 -5.29
C ALA A 103 8.69 -13.24 -4.82
N SER A 104 9.13 -12.54 -3.77
CA SER A 104 10.48 -12.70 -3.22
C SER A 104 10.59 -13.86 -2.22
N ASN A 105 9.51 -14.63 -2.00
CA ASN A 105 9.45 -15.73 -1.03
C ASN A 105 9.89 -15.32 0.39
N PRO A 106 9.21 -14.35 1.04
CA PRO A 106 9.59 -13.88 2.37
C PRO A 106 9.61 -15.01 3.41
N ASP A 107 10.55 -14.93 4.34
CA ASP A 107 10.72 -15.94 5.40
C ASP A 107 9.62 -15.86 6.49
N ASP A 108 9.65 -16.79 7.44
CA ASP A 108 8.62 -16.86 8.49
C ASP A 108 8.59 -15.66 9.45
N ARG A 109 9.70 -14.92 9.59
CA ARG A 109 9.74 -13.68 10.39
C ARG A 109 9.12 -12.53 9.60
N GLN A 110 9.46 -12.42 8.32
CA GLN A 110 8.95 -11.39 7.44
C GLN A 110 7.43 -11.52 7.25
N ILE A 111 6.90 -12.73 7.04
CA ILE A 111 5.45 -12.90 6.86
C ILE A 111 4.63 -12.54 8.11
N LEU A 112 5.22 -12.62 9.32
CA LEU A 112 4.56 -12.19 10.55
C LEU A 112 4.44 -10.66 10.61
N VAL A 113 5.36 -9.93 9.97
CA VAL A 113 5.34 -8.47 9.85
C VAL A 113 4.46 -8.02 8.68
N GLY A 114 4.50 -8.70 7.54
CA GLY A 114 3.69 -8.30 6.41
C GLY A 114 4.18 -8.84 5.07
N VAL A 115 3.28 -8.81 4.09
CA VAL A 115 3.60 -9.17 2.70
C VAL A 115 2.82 -8.26 1.76
N ASN A 116 3.47 -7.85 0.68
CA ASN A 116 2.88 -7.10 -0.41
C ASN A 116 2.47 -8.05 -1.54
N TYR A 117 1.17 -8.08 -1.84
CA TYR A 117 0.57 -8.89 -2.90
C TYR A 117 0.20 -8.06 -4.14
N ALA A 118 0.37 -6.74 -4.10
CA ALA A 118 -0.02 -5.86 -5.19
C ALA A 118 0.75 -6.18 -6.47
N SER A 119 0.09 -6.05 -7.61
CA SER A 119 0.63 -6.46 -8.92
C SER A 119 0.24 -5.47 -10.00
N GLY A 120 1.21 -5.03 -10.79
CA GLY A 120 0.99 -4.17 -11.94
C GLY A 120 -0.12 -4.68 -12.87
N SER A 121 -0.99 -3.76 -13.29
CA SER A 121 -2.17 -4.02 -14.14
C SER A 121 -3.27 -4.91 -13.54
N ALA A 122 -3.15 -5.33 -12.27
CA ALA A 122 -4.20 -6.12 -11.62
C ALA A 122 -5.51 -5.34 -11.43
N GLY A 123 -6.62 -6.07 -11.45
CA GLY A 123 -7.96 -5.55 -11.16
C GLY A 123 -8.76 -6.42 -10.21
N ILE A 124 -9.98 -5.97 -9.94
CA ILE A 124 -11.04 -6.71 -9.24
C ILE A 124 -11.46 -7.92 -10.09
N LEU A 125 -11.62 -7.68 -11.40
CA LEU A 125 -11.94 -8.70 -12.39
C LEU A 125 -10.66 -9.39 -12.89
N VAL A 126 -10.79 -10.66 -13.28
CA VAL A 126 -9.67 -11.46 -13.78
C VAL A 126 -9.26 -11.01 -15.18
N GLU A 127 -10.19 -10.48 -15.96
CA GLU A 127 -10.02 -9.99 -17.33
C GLU A 127 -9.20 -8.71 -17.40
N SER A 128 -9.18 -7.92 -16.32
CA SER A 128 -8.54 -6.62 -16.28
C SER A 128 -7.03 -6.74 -16.47
N GLY A 129 -6.49 -6.02 -17.46
CA GLY A 129 -5.04 -5.96 -17.70
C GLY A 129 -4.44 -7.11 -18.51
N LYS A 130 -5.25 -8.06 -19.00
CA LYS A 130 -4.73 -9.24 -19.71
C LYS A 130 -4.00 -8.93 -21.02
N GLN A 131 -4.27 -7.80 -21.65
CA GLN A 131 -3.54 -7.32 -22.84
C GLN A 131 -2.05 -7.10 -22.57
N GLY A 132 -1.66 -6.88 -21.31
CA GLY A 132 -0.26 -6.73 -20.91
C GLY A 132 0.48 -8.05 -20.70
N GLY A 133 -0.23 -9.18 -20.65
CA GLY A 133 0.26 -10.49 -20.25
C GLY A 133 -0.22 -10.88 -18.85
N ASP A 134 0.54 -11.75 -18.18
CA ASP A 134 0.20 -12.24 -16.84
C ASP A 134 0.18 -11.13 -15.79
N ASN A 135 -0.80 -11.20 -14.89
CA ASN A 135 -0.88 -10.39 -13.68
C ASN A 135 -1.43 -11.21 -12.49
N VAL A 136 -1.31 -10.65 -11.29
CA VAL A 136 -1.88 -11.21 -10.06
C VAL A 136 -3.16 -10.44 -9.71
N ASP A 137 -4.28 -10.76 -10.36
CA ASP A 137 -5.61 -10.22 -10.03
C ASP A 137 -5.98 -10.43 -8.55
N LEU A 138 -6.95 -9.67 -8.03
CA LEU A 138 -7.26 -9.68 -6.60
C LEU A 138 -7.63 -11.08 -6.06
N ASN A 139 -8.22 -11.98 -6.86
CA ASN A 139 -8.45 -13.36 -6.42
C ASN A 139 -7.14 -14.13 -6.27
N LYS A 140 -6.16 -13.94 -7.15
CA LYS A 140 -4.81 -14.50 -7.00
C LYS A 140 -4.09 -13.91 -5.79
N GLN A 141 -4.21 -12.60 -5.54
CA GLN A 141 -3.62 -11.96 -4.35
C GLN A 141 -4.17 -12.57 -3.06
N LEU A 142 -5.48 -12.80 -2.97
CA LEU A 142 -6.11 -13.48 -1.84
C LEU A 142 -5.67 -14.95 -1.69
N ARG A 143 -5.37 -15.65 -2.80
CA ARG A 143 -4.77 -16.99 -2.74
C ARG A 143 -3.35 -16.95 -2.17
N ASN A 144 -2.53 -16.00 -2.60
CA ASN A 144 -1.19 -15.78 -2.06
C ASN A 144 -1.25 -15.44 -0.56
N HIS A 145 -2.23 -14.62 -0.15
CA HIS A 145 -2.45 -14.34 1.25
C HIS A 145 -2.86 -15.59 2.04
N LYS A 146 -3.73 -16.44 1.50
CA LYS A 146 -4.11 -17.71 2.13
C LYS A 146 -2.88 -18.61 2.38
N VAL A 147 -1.93 -18.68 1.44
CA VAL A 147 -0.66 -19.39 1.62
C VAL A 147 0.13 -18.80 2.80
N THR A 148 0.20 -17.47 2.87
CA THR A 148 0.87 -16.76 3.97
C THR A 148 0.21 -17.04 5.31
N VAL A 149 -1.13 -17.00 5.39
CA VAL A 149 -1.90 -17.35 6.60
C VAL A 149 -1.60 -18.78 7.03
N SER A 150 -1.57 -19.75 6.11
CA SER A 150 -1.22 -21.14 6.46
C SER A 150 0.18 -21.27 7.06
N ARG A 151 1.15 -20.50 6.56
CA ARG A 151 2.51 -20.45 7.14
C ARG A 151 2.52 -19.81 8.52
N ILE A 152 1.76 -18.73 8.73
CA ILE A 152 1.59 -18.08 10.05
C ILE A 152 0.95 -19.05 11.05
N VAL A 153 -0.09 -19.80 10.65
CA VAL A 153 -0.70 -20.84 11.49
C VAL A 153 0.32 -21.89 11.92
N LYS A 154 1.13 -22.38 10.98
CA LYS A 154 2.20 -23.34 11.29
C LYS A 154 3.22 -22.73 12.26
N LYS A 155 3.61 -21.47 12.04
CA LYS A 155 4.62 -20.78 12.84
C LYS A 155 4.16 -20.48 14.28
N LEU A 156 2.89 -20.11 14.46
CA LEU A 156 2.30 -19.76 15.75
C LEU A 156 1.62 -20.95 16.45
N GLY A 157 1.64 -22.14 15.83
CA GLY A 157 1.19 -23.40 16.42
C GLY A 157 -0.33 -23.62 16.44
N SER A 158 -1.15 -22.62 16.15
CA SER A 158 -2.61 -22.80 16.07
C SER A 158 -3.30 -21.76 15.18
N LYS A 159 -4.48 -22.11 14.68
CA LYS A 159 -5.35 -21.17 13.95
C LYS A 159 -5.80 -20.00 14.84
N LYS A 160 -6.06 -20.27 16.13
CA LYS A 160 -6.47 -19.25 17.09
C LYS A 160 -5.39 -18.17 17.25
N ALA A 161 -4.15 -18.57 17.58
CA ALA A 161 -3.04 -17.63 17.73
C ALA A 161 -2.75 -16.85 16.44
N ALA A 162 -2.85 -17.50 15.28
CA ALA A 162 -2.70 -16.83 13.99
C ALA A 162 -3.78 -15.77 13.74
N PHE A 163 -5.04 -16.06 14.03
CA PHE A 163 -6.13 -15.12 13.78
C PHE A 163 -6.14 -13.99 14.81
N GLU A 164 -5.69 -14.24 16.05
CA GLU A 164 -5.43 -13.19 17.04
C GLU A 164 -4.35 -12.22 16.57
N HIS A 165 -3.24 -12.73 16.01
CA HIS A 165 -2.19 -11.91 15.39
C HIS A 165 -2.69 -11.13 14.18
N LEU A 166 -3.32 -11.80 13.22
CA LEU A 166 -3.82 -11.21 11.98
C LEU A 166 -4.88 -10.14 12.22
N GLY A 167 -5.73 -10.32 13.23
CA GLY A 167 -6.74 -9.33 13.63
C GLY A 167 -6.15 -8.00 14.13
N GLN A 168 -4.88 -7.98 14.51
CA GLN A 168 -4.18 -6.76 14.90
C GLN A 168 -3.52 -6.04 13.72
N CYS A 169 -3.29 -6.71 12.60
CA CYS A 169 -2.63 -6.15 11.42
C CYS A 169 -3.49 -5.12 10.69
N LEU A 170 -2.83 -4.20 9.99
CA LEU A 170 -3.47 -3.35 8.98
C LEU A 170 -3.45 -4.04 7.62
N TYR A 171 -4.57 -3.97 6.91
CA TYR A 171 -4.72 -4.39 5.53
C TYR A 171 -5.07 -3.17 4.70
N ILE A 172 -4.39 -2.96 3.58
CA ILE A 172 -4.80 -1.94 2.60
C ILE A 172 -5.06 -2.58 1.25
N CYS A 173 -6.05 -2.08 0.54
CA CYS A 173 -6.41 -2.57 -0.79
C CYS A 173 -6.71 -1.40 -1.73
N ASN A 174 -5.91 -1.24 -2.78
CA ASN A 174 -6.15 -0.28 -3.85
C ASN A 174 -6.43 -1.00 -5.17
N MET A 175 -7.71 -1.10 -5.53
CA MET A 175 -8.15 -1.84 -6.72
C MET A 175 -9.27 -1.12 -7.42
N GLY A 176 -9.39 -1.33 -8.73
CA GLY A 176 -10.43 -0.73 -9.58
C GLY A 176 -9.88 0.09 -10.75
N ASN A 177 -8.69 0.70 -10.63
CA ASN A 177 -8.16 1.56 -11.70
C ASN A 177 -8.03 0.81 -13.04
N ASN A 178 -7.50 -0.42 -13.01
CA ASN A 178 -7.31 -1.24 -14.20
C ASN A 178 -8.61 -1.87 -14.73
N ASP A 179 -9.63 -2.03 -13.91
CA ASP A 179 -10.95 -2.48 -14.38
C ASP A 179 -11.59 -1.45 -15.31
N TYR A 180 -11.20 -0.19 -15.19
CA TYR A 180 -11.58 0.86 -16.12
C TYR A 180 -10.54 1.06 -17.22
N ILE A 181 -9.32 1.47 -16.88
CA ILE A 181 -8.27 1.85 -17.85
C ILE A 181 -7.91 0.69 -18.77
N ASN A 182 -7.76 -0.49 -18.19
CA ASN A 182 -7.20 -1.67 -18.82
C ASN A 182 -8.27 -2.75 -19.07
N ASN A 183 -9.54 -2.35 -19.09
CA ASN A 183 -10.68 -3.19 -19.46
C ASN A 183 -11.81 -2.33 -20.03
N TYR A 184 -12.68 -1.70 -19.23
CA TYR A 184 -13.92 -1.07 -19.71
C TYR A 184 -13.73 0.06 -20.74
N ILE A 185 -12.69 0.88 -20.59
CA ILE A 185 -12.43 2.07 -21.43
C ILE A 185 -11.66 1.71 -22.70
N LEU A 186 -10.99 0.56 -22.73
CA LEU A 186 -10.17 0.16 -23.88
C LEU A 186 -11.03 0.08 -25.16
N PRO A 187 -10.57 0.65 -26.29
CA PRO A 187 -11.32 0.62 -27.55
C PRO A 187 -11.75 -0.78 -27.98
N GLN A 188 -10.88 -1.77 -27.80
CA GLN A 188 -11.12 -3.17 -28.15
C GLN A 188 -12.07 -3.93 -27.18
N SER A 189 -12.40 -3.35 -26.02
CA SER A 189 -13.28 -3.98 -25.03
C SER A 189 -14.75 -3.77 -25.37
N THR A 190 -15.18 -4.25 -26.53
CA THR A 190 -16.57 -4.16 -26.99
C THR A 190 -17.48 -5.13 -26.24
N ALA A 191 -16.99 -6.32 -25.90
CA ALA A 191 -17.76 -7.37 -25.25
C ALA A 191 -18.26 -7.00 -23.84
N ILE A 192 -17.45 -6.29 -23.04
CA ILE A 192 -17.86 -5.85 -21.70
C ILE A 192 -18.86 -4.68 -21.79
N ARG A 193 -18.65 -3.77 -22.75
CA ARG A 193 -19.51 -2.59 -22.96
C ARG A 193 -20.86 -2.95 -23.58
N SER A 194 -20.95 -4.04 -24.34
CA SER A 194 -22.23 -4.55 -24.85
C SER A 194 -23.08 -5.20 -23.76
N GLN A 195 -22.47 -5.70 -22.68
CA GLN A 195 -23.16 -6.35 -21.57
C GLN A 195 -23.52 -5.37 -20.44
N TYR A 196 -22.68 -4.36 -20.21
CA TYR A 196 -22.82 -3.46 -19.07
C TYR A 196 -22.68 -2.00 -19.49
N ASN A 197 -23.71 -1.20 -19.19
CA ASN A 197 -23.57 0.25 -19.17
C ASN A 197 -22.68 0.68 -17.97
N PRO A 198 -22.24 1.95 -17.90
CA PRO A 198 -21.30 2.39 -16.86
C PRO A 198 -21.76 2.13 -15.42
N ALA A 199 -23.05 2.34 -15.13
CA ALA A 199 -23.60 2.11 -13.78
C ALA A 199 -23.67 0.61 -13.45
N GLN A 200 -24.08 -0.23 -14.41
CA GLN A 200 -24.10 -1.68 -14.25
C GLN A 200 -22.68 -2.25 -14.09
N PHE A 201 -21.69 -1.69 -14.79
CA PHE A 201 -20.30 -2.09 -14.65
C PHE A 201 -19.75 -1.75 -13.27
N ALA A 202 -20.02 -0.55 -12.75
CA ALA A 202 -19.66 -0.19 -11.38
C ALA A 202 -20.32 -1.12 -10.35
N ALA A 203 -21.60 -1.46 -10.53
CA ALA A 203 -22.31 -2.40 -9.66
C ALA A 203 -21.71 -3.81 -9.70
N LEU A 204 -21.31 -4.30 -10.89
CA LEU A 204 -20.58 -5.55 -11.06
C LEU A 204 -19.28 -5.55 -10.25
N LEU A 205 -18.47 -4.49 -10.39
CA LEU A 205 -17.21 -4.37 -9.65
C LEU A 205 -17.43 -4.36 -8.14
N ILE A 206 -18.42 -3.62 -7.64
CA ILE A 206 -18.75 -3.58 -6.21
C ILE A 206 -19.21 -4.94 -5.69
N ALA A 207 -20.04 -5.67 -6.45
CA ALA A 207 -20.47 -7.01 -6.06
C ALA A 207 -19.28 -8.00 -5.98
N ARG A 208 -18.38 -7.98 -6.95
CA ARG A 208 -17.16 -8.81 -6.94
C ARG A 208 -16.21 -8.42 -5.82
N TYR A 209 -16.00 -7.12 -5.62
CA TYR A 209 -15.11 -6.62 -4.60
C TYR A 209 -15.64 -6.94 -3.19
N SER A 210 -16.95 -6.85 -2.97
CA SER A 210 -17.59 -7.29 -1.73
C SER A 210 -17.25 -8.73 -1.38
N ALA A 211 -17.40 -9.67 -2.33
CA ALA A 211 -17.06 -11.08 -2.10
C ALA A 211 -15.57 -11.27 -1.78
N GLN A 212 -14.69 -10.54 -2.46
CA GLN A 212 -13.24 -10.59 -2.23
C GLN A 212 -12.84 -10.03 -0.87
N ILE A 213 -13.43 -8.92 -0.41
CA ILE A 213 -13.17 -8.36 0.92
C ILE A 213 -13.73 -9.24 2.03
N ASN A 214 -14.90 -9.86 1.84
CA ASN A 214 -15.40 -10.87 2.78
C ASN A 214 -14.43 -12.06 2.91
N ARG A 215 -13.85 -12.52 1.79
CA ARG A 215 -12.81 -13.55 1.83
C ARG A 215 -11.54 -13.09 2.54
N MET A 216 -11.16 -11.81 2.42
CA MET A 216 -10.05 -11.24 3.19
C MET A 216 -10.35 -11.28 4.70
N TYR A 217 -11.58 -10.95 5.10
CA TYR A 217 -12.04 -11.03 6.49
C TYR A 217 -12.06 -12.48 7.01
N GLU A 218 -12.51 -13.46 6.21
CA GLU A 218 -12.46 -14.89 6.54
C GLU A 218 -11.02 -15.41 6.75
N LEU A 219 -10.04 -14.74 6.15
CA LEU A 219 -8.61 -15.02 6.30
C LEU A 219 -7.97 -14.32 7.50
N GLY A 220 -8.76 -13.67 8.36
CA GLY A 220 -8.30 -13.10 9.63
C GLY A 220 -8.15 -11.58 9.64
N ALA A 221 -8.41 -10.90 8.51
CA ALA A 221 -8.33 -9.45 8.47
C ALA A 221 -9.41 -8.80 9.34
N ARG A 222 -9.03 -7.82 10.17
CA ARG A 222 -9.96 -7.03 11.01
C ARG A 222 -9.77 -5.52 10.92
N LYS A 223 -8.67 -5.02 10.36
CA LYS A 223 -8.47 -3.57 10.12
C LYS A 223 -8.15 -3.38 8.65
N VAL A 224 -9.15 -3.01 7.86
CA VAL A 224 -9.04 -2.96 6.39
C VAL A 224 -9.31 -1.55 5.90
N ALA A 225 -8.40 -0.97 5.12
CA ALA A 225 -8.61 0.29 4.43
C ALA A 225 -8.71 0.04 2.91
N LEU A 226 -9.81 0.49 2.31
CA LEU A 226 -10.08 0.34 0.89
C LEU A 226 -9.93 1.70 0.21
N ALA A 227 -9.06 1.77 -0.79
CA ALA A 227 -8.85 2.97 -1.56
C ALA A 227 -9.87 3.10 -2.70
N GLY A 228 -10.42 4.31 -2.86
CA GLY A 228 -11.22 4.65 -4.02
C GLY A 228 -10.36 4.80 -5.29
N ILE A 229 -11.02 4.74 -6.44
CA ILE A 229 -10.39 5.02 -7.73
C ILE A 229 -10.05 6.52 -7.80
N SER A 230 -8.82 6.81 -8.20
CA SER A 230 -8.33 8.18 -8.36
C SER A 230 -8.93 8.86 -9.61
N ASN A 231 -8.58 10.12 -9.88
CA ASN A 231 -8.96 10.78 -11.12
C ASN A 231 -8.17 10.20 -12.31
N ILE A 232 -8.53 8.98 -12.74
CA ILE A 232 -7.80 8.25 -13.79
C ILE A 232 -7.82 8.98 -15.14
N GLY A 233 -8.79 9.86 -15.39
CA GLY A 233 -8.80 10.74 -16.56
C GLY A 233 -7.65 11.74 -16.61
N CYS A 234 -6.90 11.90 -15.51
CA CYS A 234 -5.69 12.72 -15.45
C CYS A 234 -4.41 11.92 -15.79
N THR A 235 -4.52 10.63 -16.10
CA THR A 235 -3.35 9.83 -16.48
C THR A 235 -2.85 10.25 -17.87
N PRO A 236 -1.52 10.34 -18.09
CA PRO A 236 -0.98 10.73 -19.38
C PRO A 236 -1.49 9.89 -20.56
N SER A 237 -1.69 8.59 -20.36
CA SER A 237 -2.21 7.68 -21.38
C SER A 237 -3.65 8.02 -21.80
N LEU A 238 -4.54 8.33 -20.86
CA LEU A 238 -5.92 8.70 -21.17
C LEU A 238 -6.02 10.11 -21.76
N ILE A 239 -5.19 11.05 -21.29
CA ILE A 239 -5.07 12.38 -21.90
C ILE A 239 -4.66 12.26 -23.38
N ALA A 240 -3.67 11.44 -23.68
CA ALA A 240 -3.16 11.27 -25.04
C ALA A 240 -4.13 10.51 -25.96
N THR A 241 -4.86 9.53 -25.45
CA THR A 241 -5.70 8.65 -26.28
C THR A 241 -7.15 9.12 -26.43
N VAL A 242 -7.73 9.72 -25.38
CA VAL A 242 -9.13 10.20 -25.41
C VAL A 242 -9.19 11.69 -25.74
N GLY A 243 -8.18 12.46 -25.34
CA GLY A 243 -8.17 13.92 -25.45
C GLY A 243 -8.95 14.61 -24.32
N THR A 244 -8.59 15.86 -24.03
CA THR A 244 -9.16 16.62 -22.91
C THR A 244 -10.03 17.80 -23.32
N ASN A 245 -10.08 18.14 -24.62
CA ASN A 245 -10.76 19.34 -25.14
C ASN A 245 -10.34 20.63 -24.40
N GLY A 246 -9.04 20.77 -24.10
CA GLY A 246 -8.48 21.93 -23.40
C GLY A 246 -8.58 21.88 -21.87
N ALA A 247 -9.23 20.87 -21.29
CA ALA A 247 -9.23 20.66 -19.84
C ALA A 247 -7.91 20.01 -19.36
N PRO A 248 -7.57 20.10 -18.06
CA PRO A 248 -6.40 19.41 -17.50
C PRO A 248 -6.50 17.88 -17.48
N CYS A 249 -7.72 17.33 -17.48
CA CYS A 249 -7.98 15.89 -17.44
C CYS A 249 -9.19 15.53 -18.32
N VAL A 250 -9.33 14.26 -18.65
CA VAL A 250 -10.50 13.72 -19.36
C VAL A 250 -11.69 13.63 -18.40
N THR A 251 -12.52 14.69 -18.35
CA THR A 251 -13.63 14.82 -17.39
C THR A 251 -14.65 13.69 -17.50
N SER A 252 -14.98 13.25 -18.72
CA SER A 252 -15.95 12.17 -18.95
C SER A 252 -15.49 10.85 -18.33
N VAL A 253 -14.19 10.56 -18.33
CA VAL A 253 -13.62 9.37 -17.69
C VAL A 253 -13.72 9.48 -16.16
N ASN A 254 -13.44 10.65 -15.58
CA ASN A 254 -13.59 10.85 -14.14
C ASN A 254 -15.06 10.73 -13.67
N GLN A 255 -16.01 11.17 -14.50
CA GLN A 255 -17.44 10.98 -14.24
C GLN A 255 -17.85 9.50 -14.35
N LEU A 256 -17.29 8.77 -15.32
CA LEU A 256 -17.56 7.36 -15.57
C LEU A 256 -17.19 6.46 -14.37
N VAL A 257 -16.15 6.80 -13.61
CA VAL A 257 -15.72 6.04 -12.41
C VAL A 257 -16.44 6.45 -11.12
N ALA A 258 -17.12 7.60 -11.09
CA ALA A 258 -17.75 8.12 -9.88
C ALA A 258 -18.76 7.13 -9.24
N PRO A 259 -19.59 6.39 -10.01
CA PRO A 259 -20.50 5.39 -9.44
C PRO A 259 -19.78 4.30 -8.63
N PHE A 260 -18.56 3.90 -9.02
CA PHE A 260 -17.78 2.93 -8.27
C PHE A 260 -17.38 3.49 -6.90
N ASN A 261 -16.87 4.72 -6.82
CA ASN A 261 -16.48 5.32 -5.55
C ASN A 261 -17.66 5.54 -4.60
N ILE A 262 -18.84 5.87 -5.14
CA ILE A 262 -20.10 5.93 -4.38
C ILE A 262 -20.47 4.54 -3.85
N GLY A 263 -20.44 3.53 -4.72
CA GLY A 263 -20.72 2.15 -4.37
C GLY A 263 -19.75 1.58 -3.33
N LEU A 264 -18.46 1.95 -3.40
CA LEU A 264 -17.44 1.51 -2.44
C LEU A 264 -17.69 2.09 -1.05
N LYS A 265 -18.10 3.36 -0.95
CA LYS A 265 -18.50 3.96 0.34
C LYS A 265 -19.71 3.23 0.93
N SER A 266 -20.70 2.89 0.10
CA SER A 266 -21.85 2.08 0.51
C SER A 266 -21.43 0.68 0.99
N LEU A 267 -20.56 0.00 0.24
CA LEU A 267 -20.01 -1.30 0.61
C LEU A 267 -19.28 -1.24 1.95
N ILE A 268 -18.47 -0.21 2.20
CA ILE A 268 -17.77 -0.04 3.49
C ILE A 268 -18.77 0.07 4.64
N SER A 269 -19.87 0.81 4.46
CA SER A 269 -20.93 0.87 5.48
C SER A 269 -21.58 -0.48 5.71
N GLN A 270 -21.86 -1.25 4.65
CA GLN A 270 -22.41 -2.60 4.77
C GLN A 270 -21.45 -3.56 5.48
N LEU A 271 -20.15 -3.51 5.16
CA LEU A 271 -19.12 -4.32 5.80
C LEU A 271 -18.99 -4.03 7.29
N LYS A 272 -19.07 -2.75 7.70
CA LYS A 272 -19.08 -2.37 9.13
C LYS A 272 -20.27 -2.94 9.87
N SER A 273 -21.45 -2.94 9.25
CA SER A 273 -22.66 -3.52 9.86
C SER A 273 -22.60 -5.04 9.92
N ALA A 274 -22.06 -5.69 8.88
CA ALA A 274 -21.99 -7.15 8.80
C ALA A 274 -20.91 -7.76 9.70
N HIS A 275 -19.83 -7.03 9.98
CA HIS A 275 -18.67 -7.52 10.75
C HIS A 275 -18.32 -6.55 11.90
N PRO A 276 -19.07 -6.57 13.00
CA PRO A 276 -18.92 -5.61 14.10
C PRO A 276 -17.58 -5.74 14.85
N ASP A 277 -16.87 -6.85 14.71
CA ASP A 277 -15.53 -7.10 15.25
C ASP A 277 -14.40 -6.56 14.34
N ALA A 278 -14.74 -5.99 13.17
CA ALA A 278 -13.79 -5.43 12.22
C ALA A 278 -13.99 -3.93 11.98
N LYS A 279 -12.91 -3.27 11.55
CA LYS A 279 -12.86 -1.86 11.17
C LYS A 279 -12.57 -1.74 9.68
N PHE A 280 -13.49 -1.10 8.95
CA PHE A 280 -13.31 -0.78 7.54
C PHE A 280 -13.16 0.74 7.34
N GLY A 281 -12.15 1.16 6.58
CA GLY A 281 -11.87 2.56 6.25
C GLY A 281 -11.93 2.82 4.76
N TYR A 282 -12.34 4.04 4.38
CA TYR A 282 -12.26 4.53 3.01
C TYR A 282 -11.03 5.44 2.87
N LEU A 283 -10.19 5.20 1.87
CA LEU A 283 -9.10 6.10 1.52
C LEU A 283 -9.51 6.92 0.28
N ASP A 284 -9.65 8.23 0.48
CA ASP A 284 -10.00 9.16 -0.60
C ASP A 284 -8.75 9.55 -1.40
N THR A 285 -8.50 8.79 -2.47
CA THR A 285 -7.33 8.97 -3.33
C THR A 285 -7.39 10.26 -4.16
N ILE A 286 -8.59 10.76 -4.48
CA ILE A 286 -8.78 12.04 -5.17
C ILE A 286 -8.29 13.17 -4.27
N ARG A 287 -8.78 13.21 -3.03
CA ARG A 287 -8.36 14.23 -2.07
C ARG A 287 -6.87 14.14 -1.75
N ALA A 288 -6.35 12.92 -1.60
CA ALA A 288 -4.91 12.71 -1.35
C ALA A 288 -4.04 13.26 -2.49
N GLY A 289 -4.44 13.02 -3.76
CA GLY A 289 -3.73 13.55 -4.92
C GLY A 289 -3.73 15.08 -4.99
N ILE A 290 -4.87 15.71 -4.67
CA ILE A 290 -4.97 17.18 -4.60
C ILE A 290 -4.01 17.73 -3.53
N LEU A 291 -4.02 17.17 -2.33
CA LEU A 291 -3.15 17.61 -1.23
C LEU A 291 -1.65 17.46 -1.58
N ALA A 292 -1.27 16.35 -2.21
CA ALA A 292 0.10 16.16 -2.68
C ALA A 292 0.51 17.22 -3.72
N SER A 293 -0.38 17.57 -4.65
CA SER A 293 -0.12 18.61 -5.65
C SER A 293 0.03 20.02 -5.04
N GLN A 294 -0.69 20.31 -3.96
CA GLN A 294 -0.62 21.59 -3.26
C GLN A 294 0.65 21.69 -2.40
N GLY A 295 1.03 20.61 -1.71
CA GLY A 295 2.29 20.53 -0.96
C GLY A 295 3.52 20.77 -1.86
N ASN A 296 3.53 20.20 -3.08
CA ASN A 296 4.60 20.42 -4.05
C ASN A 296 4.67 21.86 -4.58
N ARG A 297 3.56 22.62 -4.58
CA ARG A 297 3.58 24.04 -4.96
C ARG A 297 4.17 24.91 -3.86
N LEU A 298 3.91 24.59 -2.60
CA LEU A 298 4.45 25.32 -1.43
C LEU A 298 5.95 25.08 -1.21
N ILE A 299 6.49 23.95 -1.67
CA ILE A 299 7.94 23.68 -1.62
C ILE A 299 8.70 24.39 -2.77
N ARG A 300 7.98 24.83 -3.81
CA ARG A 300 8.54 25.53 -4.98
C ARG A 300 8.30 27.05 -4.96
N SER A 301 7.77 27.60 -3.87
CA SER A 301 7.60 29.04 -3.62
C SER A 301 8.49 29.46 -2.46
#